data_AF-A0A2S2E221-F1
#
_entry.id   AF-A0A2S2E221-F1
#
_cell.length_a   1.000
_cell.length_b   1.000
_cell.length_c   1.000
_cell.angle_alpha   90.00
_cell.angle_beta   90.00
_cell.angle_gamma   90.00
#
_symmetry.space_group_name_H-M   'P 1'
#
loop_
_entity.id
_entity.type
_entity.pdbx_description
1 polymer ?
#
loop_
_entity_poly.entity_id
_entity_poly.type
_entity_poly.pdbx_seq_one_letter_code
_entity_poly.pdbx_strand_id
1 'polypeptide(L)'
;MQTSSSHQLILRLSWSLLALRLGVFMVMLVWSLDKFVNPAHGGRVFEHFYGLEISQSLINILGGLQLVLVIAFVLGLKKRFTYGLMFVLHGASTLSSYAQYLDAFNNLLFFAAWPMWAACLTLYLLRDWDHRWTLGKAG
;
A
#
# COMPACT_ATOMS: atom_id res chain seq x y z
N MET A 1 -15.20 25.81 -25.39
CA MET A 1 -16.00 24.85 -24.59
C MET A 1 -15.19 23.59 -24.18
N GLN A 2 -14.35 23.02 -25.05
CA GLN A 2 -13.51 21.82 -24.77
C GLN A 2 -12.42 21.97 -23.67
N THR A 3 -11.96 23.19 -23.38
CA THR A 3 -10.91 23.43 -22.36
C THR A 3 -11.43 23.28 -20.92
N SER A 4 -12.70 23.63 -20.68
CA SER A 4 -13.34 23.52 -19.36
C SER A 4 -13.56 22.06 -18.94
N SER A 5 -13.97 21.19 -19.88
CA SER A 5 -14.21 19.76 -19.59
C SER A 5 -12.91 19.01 -19.26
N SER A 6 -11.83 19.27 -20.01
CA SER A 6 -10.52 18.66 -19.78
C SER A 6 -9.93 19.05 -18.43
N HIS A 7 -10.05 20.33 -18.05
CA HIS A 7 -9.63 20.81 -16.74
C HIS A 7 -10.41 20.15 -15.60
N GLN A 8 -11.74 20.05 -15.72
CA GLN A 8 -12.58 19.37 -14.71
C GLN A 8 -12.21 17.89 -14.56
N LEU A 9 -11.87 17.20 -15.64
CA LEU A 9 -11.43 15.80 -15.60
C LEU A 9 -10.13 15.66 -14.79
N ILE A 10 -9.14 16.52 -15.04
CA ILE A 10 -7.86 16.51 -14.30
C ILE A 10 -8.09 16.76 -12.81
N LEU A 11 -8.98 17.70 -12.46
CA LEU A 11 -9.32 17.96 -11.06
C LEU A 11 -9.92 16.72 -10.38
N ARG A 12 -10.90 16.06 -11.03
CA ARG A 12 -11.53 14.83 -10.51
C ARG A 12 -10.53 13.70 -10.36
N LEU A 13 -9.70 13.47 -11.38
CA LEU A 13 -8.64 12.47 -11.36
C LEU A 13 -7.69 12.68 -10.17
N SER A 14 -7.24 13.91 -9.96
CA SER A 14 -6.29 14.22 -8.89
C SER A 14 -6.89 14.00 -7.50
N TRP A 15 -8.18 14.29 -7.31
CA TRP A 15 -8.89 13.98 -6.07
C TRP A 15 -9.08 12.47 -5.86
N SER A 16 -9.42 11.74 -6.92
CA SER A 16 -9.51 10.28 -6.86
C SER A 16 -8.19 9.63 -6.48
N LEU A 17 -7.07 10.08 -7.07
CA LEU A 17 -5.74 9.56 -6.75
C LEU A 17 -5.34 9.89 -5.29
N LEU A 18 -5.62 11.10 -4.81
CA LEU A 18 -5.41 11.44 -3.41
C LEU A 18 -6.23 10.53 -2.47
N ALA A 19 -7.51 10.28 -2.79
CA ALA A 19 -8.36 9.41 -1.98
C ALA A 19 -7.80 7.97 -1.92
N LEU A 20 -7.37 7.42 -3.07
CA LEU A 20 -6.71 6.11 -3.12
C LEU A 20 -5.42 6.11 -2.30
N ARG A 21 -4.59 7.15 -2.42
CA ARG A 21 -3.32 7.26 -1.68
C ARG A 21 -3.55 7.28 -0.18
N LEU A 22 -4.53 8.05 0.30
CA LEU A 22 -4.87 8.11 1.72
C LEU A 22 -5.47 6.79 2.22
N GLY A 23 -6.31 6.14 1.43
CA GLY A 23 -6.86 4.82 1.77
C GLY A 23 -5.78 3.75 1.93
N VAL A 24 -4.87 3.65 0.96
CA VAL A 24 -3.71 2.73 1.03
C VAL A 24 -2.81 3.09 2.20
N PHE A 25 -2.53 4.38 2.42
CA PHE A 25 -1.72 4.85 3.53
C PHE A 25 -2.29 4.41 4.89
N MET A 26 -3.59 4.58 5.14
CA MET A 26 -4.19 4.22 6.42
C MET A 26 -4.01 2.75 6.76
N VAL A 27 -4.28 1.86 5.80
CA VAL A 27 -4.11 0.42 6.02
C VAL A 27 -2.63 0.09 6.25
N MET A 28 -1.74 0.61 5.41
CA MET A 28 -0.30 0.32 5.53
C MET A 28 0.32 0.91 6.79
N LEU A 29 -0.19 2.03 7.29
CA LEU A 29 0.25 2.64 8.54
C LEU A 29 -0.05 1.70 9.71
N VAL A 30 -1.30 1.24 9.84
CA VAL A 30 -1.69 0.33 10.93
C VAL A 30 -0.89 -0.97 10.88
N TRP A 31 -0.67 -1.53 9.68
CA TRP A 31 0.18 -2.72 9.50
C TRP A 31 1.66 -2.50 9.82
N SER A 32 2.15 -1.27 9.67
CA SER A 32 3.53 -0.91 10.06
C SER A 32 3.61 -0.75 11.58
N LEU A 33 2.62 -0.11 12.20
CA LEU A 33 2.55 0.08 13.66
C LEU A 33 2.37 -1.25 14.40
N ASP A 34 1.60 -2.18 13.87
CA ASP A 34 1.39 -3.51 14.43
C ASP A 34 2.71 -4.27 14.64
N LYS A 35 3.72 -4.08 13.79
CA LYS A 35 5.04 -4.71 13.95
C LYS A 35 5.78 -4.26 15.21
N PHE A 36 5.44 -3.09 15.75
CA PHE A 36 5.98 -2.58 17.00
C PHE A 36 5.07 -2.87 18.20
N VAL A 37 3.75 -2.78 17.99
CA VAL A 37 2.75 -3.00 19.04
C VAL A 37 2.60 -4.49 19.38
N ASN A 38 2.63 -5.35 18.38
CA ASN A 38 2.53 -6.81 18.51
C ASN A 38 3.55 -7.53 17.61
N PRO A 39 4.85 -7.48 17.94
CA PRO A 39 5.90 -8.11 17.13
C PRO A 39 5.72 -9.63 16.96
N ALA A 40 5.09 -10.28 17.95
CA ALA A 40 4.78 -11.71 17.89
C ALA A 40 3.74 -12.05 16.82
N HIS A 41 2.76 -11.17 16.57
CA HIS A 41 1.85 -11.31 15.45
C HIS A 41 2.61 -11.23 14.11
N GLY A 42 3.51 -10.27 13.97
CA GLY A 42 4.40 -10.17 12.80
C GLY A 42 5.20 -11.45 12.56
N GLY A 43 5.80 -12.03 13.61
CA GLY A 43 6.52 -13.32 13.50
C GLY A 43 5.65 -14.44 12.96
N ARG A 44 4.44 -14.62 13.50
CA ARG A 44 3.48 -15.63 13.01
C ARG A 44 3.04 -15.40 11.57
N VAL A 45 2.90 -14.15 11.14
CA VAL A 45 2.60 -13.83 9.74
C VAL A 45 3.74 -14.27 8.82
N PHE A 46 5.00 -14.04 9.20
CA PHE A 46 6.15 -14.49 8.42
C PHE A 46 6.27 -16.01 8.36
N GLU A 47 6.05 -16.68 9.49
CA GLU A 47 6.06 -18.15 9.54
C GLU A 47 4.94 -18.75 8.68
N HIS A 48 3.70 -18.28 8.85
CA HIS A 48 2.53 -18.84 8.17
C HIS A 48 2.49 -18.56 6.66
N PHE A 49 2.77 -17.32 6.25
CA PHE A 49 2.60 -16.90 4.86
C PHE A 49 3.87 -16.97 4.03
N TYR A 50 5.04 -17.00 4.68
CA TYR A 50 6.33 -16.99 4.00
C TYR A 50 7.22 -18.19 4.37
N GLY A 51 6.84 -19.00 5.38
CA GLY A 51 7.63 -20.14 5.85
C GLY A 51 8.93 -19.73 6.54
N LEU A 52 9.00 -18.50 7.07
CA LEU A 52 10.23 -17.92 7.63
C LEU A 52 10.06 -17.65 9.12
N GLU A 53 10.89 -18.30 9.93
CA GLU A 53 11.08 -17.92 11.33
C GLU A 53 12.02 -16.72 11.39
N ILE A 54 11.53 -15.59 11.89
CA ILE A 54 12.33 -14.37 12.01
C ILE A 54 12.30 -13.79 13.42
N SER A 55 13.44 -13.25 13.83
CA SER A 55 13.60 -12.69 15.17
C SER A 55 12.76 -11.42 15.35
N GLN A 56 12.40 -11.14 16.60
CA GLN A 56 11.72 -9.89 16.96
C GLN A 56 12.51 -8.65 16.54
N SER A 57 13.84 -8.68 16.66
CA SER A 57 14.70 -7.59 16.19
C SER A 57 14.53 -7.34 14.69
N LEU A 58 14.44 -8.40 13.88
CA LEU A 58 14.21 -8.27 12.44
C LEU A 58 12.80 -7.75 12.14
N ILE A 59 11.77 -8.21 12.85
CA ILE A 59 10.40 -7.66 12.73
C ILE A 59 10.38 -6.15 12.98
N ASN A 60 11.06 -5.68 14.03
CA ASN A 60 11.14 -4.26 14.35
C ASN A 60 11.87 -3.45 13.26
N ILE A 61 12.96 -3.98 12.70
CA ILE A 61 13.69 -3.35 11.58
C ILE A 61 12.78 -3.26 10.35
N LEU A 62 12.10 -4.34 10.00
CA LEU A 62 11.15 -4.37 8.88
C LEU A 62 10.00 -3.39 9.10
N GLY A 63 9.48 -3.28 10.33
CA GLY A 63 8.50 -2.28 10.72
C GLY A 63 9.01 -0.85 10.51
N GLY A 64 10.26 -0.58 10.87
CA GLY A 64 10.90 0.73 10.68
C GLY A 64 11.03 1.10 9.21
N LEU A 65 11.54 0.16 8.40
CA LEU A 65 11.65 0.33 6.96
C LEU A 65 10.28 0.54 6.29
N GLN A 66 9.28 -0.24 6.70
CA GLN A 66 7.92 -0.10 6.20
C GLN A 66 7.31 1.24 6.59
N LEU A 67 7.49 1.70 7.84
CA LEU A 67 7.00 2.99 8.29
C LEU A 67 7.61 4.16 7.50
N VAL A 68 8.93 4.13 7.27
CA VAL A 68 9.63 5.11 6.43
C VAL A 68 9.06 5.11 5.01
N LEU A 69 8.84 3.93 4.42
CA LEU A 69 8.22 3.81 3.10
C LEU A 69 6.80 4.38 3.07
N VAL A 70 5.98 4.09 4.08
CA VAL A 70 4.59 4.55 4.20
C VAL A 70 4.52 6.08 4.34
N ILE A 71 5.41 6.68 5.13
CA ILE A 71 5.52 8.14 5.24
C ILE A 71 5.96 8.76 3.91
N ALA A 72 7.00 8.20 3.27
CA ALA A 72 7.45 8.69 1.97
C ALA A 72 6.37 8.57 0.89
N PHE A 73 5.59 7.48 0.91
CA PHE A 73 4.46 7.23 0.02
C PHE A 73 3.35 8.27 0.19
N VAL A 74 2.88 8.53 1.41
CA VAL A 74 1.76 9.47 1.61
C VAL A 74 2.14 10.91 1.27
N LEU A 75 3.40 11.28 1.49
CA LEU A 75 3.97 12.58 1.10
C LEU A 75 4.26 12.66 -0.41
N GLY A 76 4.03 11.60 -1.18
CA GLY A 76 4.26 11.56 -2.62
C GLY A 76 5.73 11.74 -3.01
N LEU A 77 6.67 11.29 -2.17
CA LEU A 77 8.11 11.37 -2.44
C LEU A 77 8.53 10.23 -3.35
N LYS A 78 9.36 10.52 -4.36
CA LYS A 78 9.94 9.53 -5.30
C LYS A 78 8.89 8.50 -5.78
N LYS A 79 7.74 8.97 -6.29
CA LYS A 79 6.54 8.16 -6.57
C LYS A 79 6.81 6.88 -7.36
N ARG A 80 7.70 6.91 -8.36
CA ARG A 80 8.13 5.70 -9.09
C ARG A 80 8.63 4.58 -8.17
N PHE A 81 9.34 4.91 -7.10
CA PHE A 81 9.86 3.92 -6.15
C PHE A 81 8.86 3.65 -5.03
N THR A 82 8.32 4.67 -4.38
CA THR A 82 7.43 4.46 -3.24
C THR A 82 6.13 3.78 -3.63
N TYR A 83 5.53 4.13 -4.78
CA TYR A 83 4.28 3.51 -5.23
C TYR A 83 4.55 2.13 -5.82
N GLY A 84 5.69 1.95 -6.49
CA GLY A 84 6.13 0.66 -7.01
C GLY A 84 6.39 -0.34 -5.90
N LEU A 85 7.10 0.08 -4.84
CA LEU A 85 7.32 -0.74 -3.65
C LEU A 85 5.99 -1.06 -2.95
N MET A 86 5.07 -0.11 -2.84
CA MET A 86 3.75 -0.37 -2.25
C MET A 86 2.97 -1.43 -3.05
N PHE A 87 3.00 -1.33 -4.39
CA PHE A 87 2.39 -2.32 -5.30
C PHE A 87 3.02 -3.71 -5.16
N VAL A 88 4.36 -3.80 -5.13
CA VAL A 88 5.07 -5.08 -5.02
C VAL A 88 4.89 -5.70 -3.65
N LEU A 89 5.09 -4.95 -2.56
CA LEU A 89 5.00 -5.47 -1.20
C LEU A 89 3.57 -5.89 -0.85
N HIS A 90 2.57 -5.08 -1.20
CA HIS A 90 1.18 -5.46 -1.00
C HIS A 90 0.79 -6.63 -1.91
N GLY A 91 1.26 -6.64 -3.16
CA GLY A 91 1.03 -7.73 -4.10
C GLY A 91 1.62 -9.06 -3.62
N ALA A 92 2.82 -9.04 -3.04
CA ALA A 92 3.43 -10.22 -2.45
C ALA A 92 2.55 -10.79 -1.33
N SER A 93 2.07 -9.94 -0.41
CA SER A 93 1.14 -10.36 0.67
C SER A 93 -0.20 -10.87 0.14
N THR A 94 -0.75 -10.23 -0.90
CA THR A 94 -1.99 -10.68 -1.56
C THR A 94 -1.77 -12.08 -2.14
N LEU A 95 -0.72 -12.26 -2.94
CA LEU A 95 -0.48 -13.53 -3.64
C LEU A 95 -0.05 -14.66 -2.70
N SER A 96 0.71 -14.37 -1.65
CA SER A 96 1.11 -15.37 -0.65
C SER A 96 -0.07 -15.90 0.16
N SER A 97 -1.17 -15.15 0.23
CA SER A 97 -2.41 -15.53 0.93
C SER A 97 -3.36 -16.39 0.07
N TYR A 98 -2.84 -17.10 -0.94
CA TYR A 98 -3.68 -17.81 -1.92
C TYR A 98 -4.63 -18.84 -1.29
N ALA A 99 -4.18 -19.54 -0.24
CA ALA A 99 -4.98 -20.58 0.42
C ALA A 99 -6.24 -20.02 1.09
N GLN A 100 -6.15 -18.80 1.62
CA GLN A 100 -7.24 -18.09 2.28
C GLN A 100 -8.33 -17.72 1.29
N TYR A 101 -7.99 -17.51 0.01
CA TYR A 101 -8.99 -17.29 -1.04
C TYR A 101 -9.71 -18.58 -1.45
N LEU A 102 -9.07 -19.74 -1.30
CA LEU A 102 -9.71 -21.04 -1.55
C LEU A 102 -10.71 -21.41 -0.45
N ASP A 103 -10.48 -20.94 0.78
CA ASP A 103 -11.41 -21.06 1.91
C ASP A 103 -12.11 -19.72 2.19
N ALA A 104 -12.74 -19.17 1.15
CA ALA A 104 -13.21 -17.78 1.12
C ALA A 104 -14.19 -17.41 2.24
N PHE A 105 -15.12 -18.30 2.57
CA PHE A 105 -16.20 -17.97 3.52
C PHE A 105 -15.74 -17.95 4.98
N ASN A 106 -14.62 -18.60 5.31
CA ASN A 106 -13.98 -18.48 6.62
C ASN A 106 -12.96 -17.33 6.66
N ASN A 107 -12.55 -16.81 5.50
CA ASN A 107 -11.48 -15.81 5.36
C ASN A 107 -11.92 -14.57 4.56
N LEU A 108 -13.20 -14.19 4.64
CA LEU A 108 -13.81 -13.18 3.78
C LEU A 108 -13.02 -11.85 3.73
N LEU A 109 -12.44 -11.43 4.86
CA LEU A 109 -11.69 -10.17 4.95
C LEU A 109 -10.40 -10.16 4.12
N PHE A 110 -9.83 -11.31 3.78
CA PHE A 110 -8.66 -11.38 2.88
C PHE A 110 -8.98 -10.82 1.50
N PHE A 111 -10.24 -10.86 1.06
CA PHE A 111 -10.64 -10.31 -0.23
C PHE A 111 -10.49 -8.78 -0.30
N ALA A 112 -10.44 -8.07 0.84
CA ALA A 112 -10.13 -6.65 0.86
C ALA A 112 -8.71 -6.33 0.33
N ALA A 113 -7.81 -7.32 0.30
CA ALA A 113 -6.48 -7.18 -0.29
C ALA A 113 -6.53 -6.94 -1.81
N TRP A 114 -7.55 -7.44 -2.52
CA TRP A 114 -7.65 -7.30 -3.97
C TRP A 114 -7.98 -5.87 -4.42
N PRO A 115 -9.02 -5.19 -3.89
CA PRO A 115 -9.27 -3.79 -4.17
C PRO A 115 -8.09 -2.89 -3.76
N MET A 116 -7.42 -3.18 -2.65
CA MET A 116 -6.27 -2.40 -2.21
C MET A 116 -5.08 -2.57 -3.16
N TRP A 117 -4.82 -3.80 -3.64
CA TRP A 117 -3.77 -4.03 -4.62
C TRP A 117 -4.06 -3.35 -5.96
N ALA A 118 -5.34 -3.35 -6.41
CA ALA A 118 -5.78 -2.59 -7.57
C ALA A 118 -5.61 -1.07 -7.39
N ALA A 119 -5.84 -0.55 -6.17
CA ALA A 119 -5.55 0.85 -5.84
C ALA A 119 -4.05 1.15 -5.93
N CYS A 120 -3.19 0.28 -5.41
CA CYS A 120 -1.73 0.41 -5.54
C CYS A 120 -1.28 0.43 -7.01
N LEU A 121 -1.84 -0.45 -7.84
CA LEU A 121 -1.58 -0.48 -9.28
C LEU A 121 -2.03 0.83 -9.96
N THR A 122 -3.24 1.29 -9.66
CA THR A 122 -3.81 2.53 -10.21
C THR A 122 -2.93 3.73 -9.88
N LEU A 123 -2.51 3.84 -8.61
CA LEU A 123 -1.58 4.88 -8.17
C LEU A 123 -0.25 4.79 -8.91
N TYR A 124 0.31 3.59 -9.07
CA TYR A 124 1.59 3.42 -9.78
C TYR A 124 1.51 3.82 -11.26
N LEU A 125 0.47 3.39 -11.96
CA LEU A 125 0.25 3.69 -13.38
C LEU A 125 -0.01 5.19 -13.61
N LEU A 126 -0.77 5.82 -12.72
CA LEU A 126 -1.20 7.22 -12.84
C LEU A 126 -0.40 8.17 -11.95
N ARG A 127 0.76 7.75 -11.45
CA ARG A 127 1.58 8.52 -10.50
C ARG A 127 1.92 9.92 -10.98
N ASP A 128 2.07 10.13 -12.29
CA ASP A 128 2.40 11.44 -12.87
C ASP A 128 1.26 12.44 -12.70
N TRP A 129 0.02 11.95 -12.64
CA TRP A 129 -1.19 12.73 -12.41
C TRP A 129 -1.49 12.96 -10.93
N ASP A 130 -0.83 12.21 -10.04
CA ASP A 130 -1.03 12.32 -8.60
C ASP A 130 -0.17 13.44 -8.00
N HIS A 131 -0.71 14.66 -7.95
CA HIS A 131 0.02 15.86 -7.54
C HIS A 131 -0.63 16.61 -6.36
N ARG A 132 -1.86 16.26 -5.99
CA ARG A 132 -2.54 16.88 -4.84
C ARG A 132 -1.82 16.49 -3.57
N TRP A 133 -1.39 17.48 -2.78
CA TRP A 133 -0.75 17.27 -1.47
C TRP A 133 0.47 16.33 -1.52
N THR A 134 1.26 16.42 -2.59
CA THR A 134 2.56 15.74 -2.71
C THR A 134 3.70 16.73 -2.55
N LEU A 135 4.78 16.32 -1.89
CA LEU A 135 6.01 17.10 -1.75
C LEU A 135 7.08 16.72 -2.80
N GLY A 136 6.90 15.60 -3.50
CA GLY A 136 7.80 15.17 -4.58
C GLY A 136 7.55 15.89 -5.91
N LYS A 137 8.60 16.03 -6.71
CA LYS A 137 8.47 16.48 -8.12
C LYS A 137 7.61 15.49 -8.92
N ALA A 138 6.90 15.97 -9.93
CA ALA A 138 6.27 15.10 -10.92
C ALA A 138 7.35 14.27 -11.63
N GLY A 139 7.21 12.93 -11.64
CA GLY A 139 8.16 12.00 -12.24
C GLY A 139 7.72 10.55 -12.09
#